data_AF-A0A954WKU7-F1
#
_entry.id   AF-A0A954WKU7-F1
#
_cell.length_a   1.000
_cell.length_b   1.000
_cell.length_c   1.000
_cell.angle_alpha   90.00
_cell.angle_beta   90.00
_cell.angle_gamma   90.00
#
_symmetry.space_group_name_H-M   'P 1'
#
loop_
_entity.id
_entity.type
_entity.pdbx_description
1 polymer ?
#
loop_
_entity_poly.entity_id
_entity_poly.type
_entity_poly.pdbx_seq_one_letter_code
_entity_poly.pdbx_strand_id
1 'polypeptide(L)'
;KLTPPFPNGFPKISADFPGEAQTFVESVYGARTSAMFLQGCAGDIRPNLPGEPYRCGDEADIKWTGRNLGCAVVRAADHSAVREQRNQRRSIYPLKCASSVIELPGKKEKLPCEMQAMRIGDFLLLTIPGEPMVEYGFQIEKAIADRATPIVIGYANGHLGYICTADSHEYGGYEPNMSPLLPEAEPLIVAELGRLADRVLADVFESFKPTK
;
A
#
# COMPACT_ATOMS: atom_id res chain seq x y z
N LYS A 1 12.17 18.11 23.43
CA LYS A 1 11.55 19.20 22.62
C LYS A 1 11.34 18.64 21.22
N LEU A 2 10.15 18.78 20.64
CA LEU A 2 9.91 18.45 19.23
C LEU A 2 10.93 19.20 18.39
N THR A 3 11.65 18.50 17.52
CA THR A 3 12.61 19.14 16.62
C THR A 3 11.80 19.82 15.51
N PRO A 4 11.99 21.13 15.25
CA PRO A 4 11.30 21.74 14.13
C PRO A 4 11.71 21.02 12.84
N PRO A 5 10.79 20.82 11.89
CA PRO A 5 11.18 20.45 10.54
C PRO A 5 12.09 21.54 10.01
N PHE A 6 13.38 21.22 9.94
CA PHE A 6 14.43 22.01 9.29
C PHE A 6 14.53 23.46 9.78
N PRO A 7 15.11 23.72 10.98
CA PRO A 7 15.26 25.09 11.48
C PRO A 7 16.09 26.00 10.54
N ASN A 8 16.86 25.42 9.61
CA ASN A 8 17.67 26.13 8.61
C ASN A 8 17.35 25.71 7.14
N GLY A 9 16.20 25.07 6.89
CA GLY A 9 15.76 24.65 5.56
C GLY A 9 16.35 23.32 5.07
N PHE A 10 15.59 22.61 4.23
CA PHE A 10 16.07 21.48 3.41
C PHE A 10 16.49 22.04 2.05
N PRO A 11 17.79 22.09 1.69
CA PRO A 11 18.18 22.68 0.42
C PRO A 11 18.08 21.72 -0.77
N LYS A 12 17.49 20.52 -0.63
CA LYS A 12 17.54 19.49 -1.68
C LYS A 12 16.23 18.71 -1.81
N ILE A 13 15.80 18.54 -3.06
CA ILE A 13 14.73 17.61 -3.45
C ILE A 13 15.24 16.19 -3.17
N SER A 14 14.41 15.36 -2.53
CA SER A 14 14.72 13.98 -2.17
C SER A 14 13.49 13.10 -2.37
N ALA A 15 13.72 11.82 -2.72
CA ALA A 15 12.69 10.78 -2.75
C ALA A 15 12.58 10.01 -1.41
N ASP A 16 13.18 10.55 -0.35
CA ASP A 16 13.18 10.03 1.03
C ASP A 16 13.72 8.58 1.12
N PHE A 17 13.43 7.87 2.23
CA PHE A 17 13.88 6.50 2.45
C PHE A 17 13.43 5.52 1.35
N PRO A 18 12.25 5.66 0.70
CA PRO A 18 11.89 4.79 -0.43
C PRO A 18 12.82 5.00 -1.63
N GLY A 19 13.26 6.24 -1.87
CA GLY A 19 14.23 6.56 -2.93
C GLY A 19 15.60 5.93 -2.67
N GLU A 20 16.09 6.00 -1.44
CA GLU A 20 17.33 5.30 -1.06
C GLU A 20 17.17 3.78 -1.22
N ALA A 21 16.03 3.20 -0.79
CA ALA A 21 15.77 1.77 -0.91
C ALA A 21 15.78 1.30 -2.39
N GLN A 22 15.10 2.04 -3.27
CA GLN A 22 15.08 1.75 -4.71
C GLN A 22 16.49 1.81 -5.30
N THR A 23 17.23 2.90 -5.03
CA THR A 23 18.62 3.08 -5.49
C THR A 23 19.53 1.94 -5.02
N PHE A 24 19.38 1.51 -3.76
CA PHE A 24 20.15 0.40 -3.21
C PHE A 24 19.86 -0.91 -3.95
N VAL A 25 18.59 -1.26 -4.15
CA VAL A 25 18.18 -2.47 -4.88
C VAL A 25 18.69 -2.46 -6.32
N GLU A 26 18.56 -1.34 -7.02
CA GLU A 26 19.05 -1.17 -8.40
C GLU A 26 20.57 -1.32 -8.47
N SER A 27 21.31 -0.83 -7.46
CA SER A 27 22.77 -0.99 -7.41
C SER A 27 23.22 -2.45 -7.28
N VAL A 28 22.42 -3.31 -6.62
CA VAL A 28 22.72 -4.73 -6.45
C VAL A 28 22.50 -5.52 -7.74
N TYR A 29 21.41 -5.26 -8.46
CA TYR A 29 21.04 -6.01 -9.67
C TYR A 29 21.54 -5.38 -10.98
N GLY A 30 22.09 -4.17 -10.90
CA GLY A 30 22.70 -3.44 -12.02
C GLY A 30 21.73 -2.55 -12.79
N ALA A 31 22.30 -1.72 -13.68
CA ALA A 31 21.66 -0.57 -14.34
C ALA A 31 20.47 -0.88 -15.29
N ARG A 32 20.07 -2.14 -15.45
CA ARG A 32 18.87 -2.52 -16.23
C ARG A 32 17.67 -2.87 -15.35
N THR A 33 17.86 -2.89 -14.03
CA THR A 33 16.78 -3.10 -13.07
C THR A 33 16.14 -1.75 -12.76
N SER A 34 14.81 -1.73 -12.70
CA SER A 34 14.06 -0.61 -12.15
C SER A 34 13.32 -1.10 -10.91
N ALA A 35 13.52 -0.41 -9.79
CA ALA A 35 12.78 -0.66 -8.56
C ALA A 35 11.66 0.37 -8.44
N MET A 36 10.47 -0.09 -8.06
CA MET A 36 9.33 0.77 -7.76
C MET A 36 8.85 0.45 -6.34
N PHE A 37 8.75 1.49 -5.53
CA PHE A 37 8.17 1.38 -4.20
C PHE A 37 6.69 1.79 -4.23
N LEU A 38 5.81 0.95 -3.68
CA LEU A 38 4.37 1.22 -3.57
C LEU A 38 4.01 1.31 -2.10
N GLN A 39 3.40 2.42 -1.70
CA GLN A 39 3.02 2.66 -0.31
C GLN A 39 1.77 1.85 0.03
N GLY A 40 1.82 1.08 1.11
CA GLY A 40 0.66 0.34 1.62
C GLY A 40 -0.23 1.20 2.53
N CYS A 41 -0.86 0.54 3.51
CA CYS A 41 -1.59 1.23 4.57
C CYS A 41 -0.64 1.83 5.60
N ALA A 42 -0.33 3.11 5.45
CA ALA A 42 0.65 3.81 6.26
C ALA A 42 0.15 5.11 6.88
N GLY A 43 -1.18 5.32 6.93
CA GLY A 43 -1.77 6.52 7.51
C GLY A 43 -1.37 6.74 8.98
N ASP A 44 -1.11 5.67 9.71
CA ASP A 44 -0.73 5.65 11.11
C ASP A 44 0.66 5.01 11.36
N ILE A 45 1.45 4.82 10.29
CA ILE A 45 2.79 4.21 10.36
C ILE A 45 3.86 5.25 10.09
N ARG A 46 4.94 5.20 10.88
CA ARG A 46 6.17 5.96 10.63
C ARG A 46 7.40 5.06 10.56
N PRO A 47 8.49 5.53 9.92
CA PRO A 47 9.80 4.88 10.04
C PRO A 47 10.19 4.66 11.51
N ASN A 48 10.69 3.47 11.83
CA ASN A 48 11.11 3.10 13.19
C ASN A 48 12.47 3.73 13.54
N LEU A 49 12.48 5.04 13.77
CA LEU A 49 13.65 5.81 14.15
C LEU A 49 13.74 5.94 15.67
N PRO A 50 14.95 5.81 16.26
CA PRO A 50 15.15 6.02 17.68
C PRO A 50 15.04 7.52 18.04
N GLY A 51 14.48 7.79 19.22
CA GLY A 51 14.40 9.13 19.80
C GLY A 51 13.08 9.36 20.53
N GLU A 52 13.17 9.88 21.76
CA GLU A 52 12.03 10.36 22.53
C GLU A 52 12.33 11.80 23.00
N PRO A 53 11.45 12.79 22.76
CA PRO A 53 10.18 12.71 22.02
C PRO A 53 10.38 12.65 20.49
N TYR A 54 9.27 12.60 19.74
CA TYR A 54 9.27 12.68 18.26
C TYR A 54 10.21 13.76 17.71
N ARG A 55 10.95 13.38 16.65
CA ARG A 55 11.90 14.22 15.93
C ARG A 55 11.77 14.00 14.42
N CYS A 56 12.20 14.99 13.64
CA CYS A 56 12.38 14.81 12.22
C CYS A 56 13.57 13.88 11.94
N GLY A 57 13.47 13.10 10.87
CA GLY A 57 14.59 12.33 10.33
C GLY A 57 15.60 13.22 9.61
N ASP A 58 16.85 12.80 9.60
CA ASP A 58 17.92 13.41 8.82
C ASP A 58 18.40 12.51 7.67
N GLU A 59 19.45 12.93 6.95
CA GLU A 59 20.01 12.16 5.83
C GLU A 59 20.55 10.79 6.27
N ALA A 60 21.06 10.67 7.50
CA ALA A 60 21.54 9.40 8.03
C ALA A 60 20.36 8.46 8.34
N ASP A 61 19.25 8.98 8.87
CA ASP A 61 18.02 8.23 9.11
C ASP A 61 17.39 7.72 7.81
N ILE A 62 17.36 8.56 6.76
CA ILE A 62 16.90 8.20 5.41
C ILE A 62 17.74 7.04 4.87
N LYS A 63 19.07 7.17 4.94
CA LYS A 63 20.01 6.13 4.47
C LYS A 63 19.85 4.84 5.25
N TRP A 64 19.76 4.94 6.57
CA TRP A 64 19.59 3.80 7.45
C TRP A 64 18.29 3.07 7.13
N THR A 65 17.16 3.76 7.16
CA THR A 65 15.83 3.17 6.92
C THR A 65 15.74 2.58 5.51
N GLY A 66 16.15 3.35 4.51
CA GLY A 66 16.09 2.96 3.11
C GLY A 66 16.95 1.72 2.82
N ARG A 67 18.18 1.66 3.31
CA ARG A 67 19.05 0.49 3.12
C ARG A 67 18.58 -0.74 3.89
N ASN A 68 18.02 -0.57 5.10
CA ASN A 68 17.43 -1.69 5.84
C ASN A 68 16.26 -2.31 5.05
N LEU A 69 15.37 -1.47 4.51
CA LEU A 69 14.29 -1.93 3.62
C LEU A 69 14.87 -2.58 2.34
N GLY A 70 15.84 -1.93 1.69
CA GLY A 70 16.48 -2.43 0.47
C GLY A 70 17.14 -3.81 0.67
N CYS A 71 17.83 -4.02 1.79
CA CYS A 71 18.37 -5.33 2.17
C CYS A 71 17.29 -6.39 2.31
N ALA A 72 16.14 -6.06 2.91
CA ALA A 72 15.01 -6.98 3.02
C ALA A 72 14.45 -7.35 1.65
N VAL A 73 14.35 -6.38 0.73
CA VAL A 73 13.91 -6.59 -0.66
C VAL A 73 14.89 -7.48 -1.42
N VAL A 74 16.19 -7.20 -1.37
CA VAL A 74 17.24 -8.03 -2.02
C VAL A 74 17.18 -9.46 -1.48
N ARG A 75 17.09 -9.63 -0.17
CA ARG A 75 16.96 -10.97 0.45
C ARG A 75 15.75 -11.72 -0.07
N ALA A 76 14.59 -11.06 -0.17
CA ALA A 76 13.37 -11.69 -0.69
C ALA A 76 13.47 -12.02 -2.19
N ALA A 77 14.03 -11.10 -2.99
CA ALA A 77 14.23 -11.28 -4.42
C ALA A 77 15.22 -12.42 -4.74
N ASP A 78 16.36 -12.49 -4.04
CA ASP A 78 17.33 -13.58 -4.20
C ASP A 78 16.74 -14.92 -3.77
N HIS A 79 15.99 -14.94 -2.66
CA HIS A 79 15.27 -16.14 -2.23
C HIS A 79 14.27 -16.61 -3.31
N SER A 80 13.57 -15.70 -3.98
CA SER A 80 12.64 -16.06 -5.07
C SER A 80 13.34 -16.71 -6.29
N ALA A 81 14.66 -16.53 -6.43
CA ALA A 81 15.46 -17.04 -7.53
C ALA A 81 16.17 -18.37 -7.24
N VAL A 82 16.08 -18.91 -6.01
CA VAL A 82 16.62 -20.24 -5.71
C VAL A 82 15.86 -21.32 -6.47
N ARG A 83 16.51 -22.47 -6.70
CA ARG A 83 15.98 -23.57 -7.53
C ARG A 83 14.57 -23.99 -7.10
N GLU A 84 14.36 -24.17 -5.80
CA GLU A 84 13.12 -24.63 -5.20
C GLU A 84 11.96 -23.66 -5.50
N GLN A 85 12.20 -22.36 -5.42
CA GLN A 85 11.21 -21.32 -5.72
C GLN A 85 10.98 -21.18 -7.23
N ARG A 86 12.05 -21.22 -8.03
CA ARG A 86 11.95 -21.16 -9.50
C ARG A 86 11.13 -22.32 -10.07
N ASN A 87 11.23 -23.51 -9.47
CA ASN A 87 10.45 -24.67 -9.89
C ASN A 87 8.95 -24.53 -9.64
N GLN A 88 8.55 -23.63 -8.73
CA GLN A 88 7.14 -23.34 -8.43
C GLN A 88 6.60 -22.16 -9.25
N ARG A 89 7.46 -21.47 -10.02
CA ARG A 89 7.09 -20.25 -10.74
C ARG A 89 6.20 -20.58 -11.94
N ARG A 90 5.04 -19.92 -12.01
CA ARG A 90 4.16 -20.00 -13.18
C ARG A 90 4.82 -19.28 -14.36
N SER A 91 4.59 -19.78 -15.57
CA SER A 91 5.03 -19.12 -16.81
C SER A 91 4.05 -18.05 -17.28
N ILE A 92 2.78 -18.14 -16.84
CA ILE A 92 1.70 -17.25 -17.25
C ILE A 92 0.97 -16.77 -16.01
N TYR A 93 0.79 -15.45 -15.91
CA TYR A 93 0.06 -14.80 -14.83
C TYR A 93 -1.17 -14.12 -15.43
N PRO A 94 -2.40 -14.61 -15.17
CA PRO A 94 -3.61 -13.94 -15.63
C PRO A 94 -3.66 -12.52 -15.05
N LEU A 95 -3.94 -11.55 -15.91
CA LEU A 95 -4.15 -10.16 -15.54
C LEU A 95 -5.63 -9.82 -15.68
N LYS A 96 -6.25 -9.40 -14.58
CA LYS A 96 -7.62 -8.88 -14.57
C LYS A 96 -7.62 -7.58 -13.80
N CYS A 97 -8.36 -6.59 -14.27
CA CYS A 97 -8.51 -5.32 -13.56
C CYS A 97 -9.98 -4.91 -13.53
N ALA A 98 -10.34 -4.20 -12.47
CA ALA A 98 -11.63 -3.54 -12.34
C ALA A 98 -11.43 -2.26 -11.53
N SER A 99 -12.16 -1.21 -11.87
CA SER A 99 -12.21 0.01 -11.07
C SER A 99 -13.65 0.45 -10.85
N SER A 100 -13.82 1.33 -9.88
CA SER A 100 -15.07 2.01 -9.57
C SER A 100 -14.77 3.34 -8.88
N VAL A 101 -15.75 4.23 -8.96
CA VAL A 101 -15.78 5.45 -8.17
C VAL A 101 -17.05 5.40 -7.32
N ILE A 102 -16.90 5.57 -6.01
CA ILE A 102 -18.02 5.69 -5.08
C ILE A 102 -17.97 7.03 -4.35
N GLU A 103 -19.12 7.51 -3.90
CA GLU A 103 -19.22 8.72 -3.09
C GLU A 103 -19.11 8.36 -1.60
N LEU A 104 -18.08 8.84 -0.93
CA LEU A 104 -17.88 8.63 0.51
C LEU A 104 -18.44 9.81 1.32
N PRO A 105 -18.92 9.55 2.55
CA PRO A 105 -19.34 10.60 3.46
C PRO A 105 -18.13 11.40 3.97
N GLY A 106 -18.00 12.64 3.54
CA GLY A 106 -17.01 13.59 4.07
C GLY A 106 -17.62 14.57 5.06
N LYS A 107 -16.77 15.18 5.90
CA LYS A 107 -17.16 16.14 6.95
C LYS A 107 -17.83 17.41 6.40
N LYS A 108 -17.50 17.80 5.16
CA LYS A 108 -18.05 19.00 4.49
C LYS A 108 -18.99 18.66 3.34
N GLU A 109 -18.60 17.67 2.55
CA GLU A 109 -19.29 17.24 1.34
C GLU A 109 -19.00 15.77 1.08
N LYS A 110 -19.69 15.17 0.12
CA LYS A 110 -19.34 13.83 -0.34
C LYS A 110 -18.07 13.89 -1.18
N LEU A 111 -17.23 12.88 -1.03
CA LEU A 111 -15.92 12.82 -1.69
C LEU A 111 -15.87 11.61 -2.63
N PRO A 112 -15.52 11.81 -3.91
CA PRO A 112 -15.37 10.70 -4.84
C PRO A 112 -14.12 9.88 -4.49
N CYS A 113 -14.29 8.57 -4.38
CA CYS A 113 -13.25 7.62 -4.06
C CYS A 113 -13.06 6.65 -5.24
N GLU A 114 -12.02 6.88 -6.03
CA GLU A 114 -11.62 5.99 -7.13
C GLU A 114 -10.77 4.83 -6.59
N MET A 115 -11.34 3.63 -6.63
CA MET A 115 -10.68 2.39 -6.22
C MET A 115 -10.49 1.47 -7.42
N GLN A 116 -9.41 0.70 -7.39
CA GLN A 116 -9.07 -0.27 -8.42
C GLN A 116 -8.55 -1.57 -7.80
N ALA A 117 -9.01 -2.69 -8.34
CA ALA A 117 -8.45 -4.01 -8.13
C ALA A 117 -7.68 -4.46 -9.37
N MET A 118 -6.47 -4.99 -9.17
CA MET A 118 -5.67 -5.62 -10.21
C MET A 118 -5.18 -6.99 -9.73
N ARG A 119 -5.63 -8.05 -10.38
CA ARG A 119 -5.12 -9.41 -10.16
C ARG A 119 -3.95 -9.66 -11.10
N ILE A 120 -2.83 -10.15 -10.56
CA ILE A 120 -1.66 -10.61 -11.30
C ILE A 120 -1.32 -12.02 -10.80
N GLY A 121 -1.88 -13.04 -11.47
CA GLY A 121 -1.85 -14.42 -11.00
C GLY A 121 -2.49 -14.58 -9.62
N ASP A 122 -1.67 -14.88 -8.62
CA ASP A 122 -2.11 -15.08 -7.23
C ASP A 122 -2.09 -13.79 -6.41
N PHE A 123 -1.44 -12.72 -6.90
CA PHE A 123 -1.43 -11.43 -6.24
C PHE A 123 -2.68 -10.62 -6.60
N LEU A 124 -3.25 -9.93 -5.61
CA LEU A 124 -4.36 -9.02 -5.78
C LEU A 124 -3.99 -7.65 -5.22
N LEU A 125 -3.76 -6.69 -6.11
CA LEU A 125 -3.52 -5.30 -5.73
C LEU A 125 -4.86 -4.59 -5.55
N LEU A 126 -5.05 -3.93 -4.42
CA LEU A 126 -6.26 -3.17 -4.07
C LEU A 126 -5.85 -1.74 -3.72
N THR A 127 -6.33 -0.77 -4.50
CA THR A 127 -5.91 0.62 -4.38
C THR A 127 -6.92 1.45 -3.60
N ILE A 128 -6.42 2.37 -2.77
CA ILE A 128 -7.20 3.32 -2.00
C ILE A 128 -6.63 4.74 -2.21
N PRO A 129 -7.45 5.73 -2.58
CA PRO A 129 -6.99 7.08 -2.93
C PRO A 129 -6.76 7.96 -1.70
N GLY A 130 -5.82 7.60 -0.82
CA GLY A 130 -5.47 8.39 0.36
C GLY A 130 -4.48 7.68 1.27
N GLU A 131 -4.54 7.99 2.56
CA GLU A 131 -3.64 7.44 3.58
C GLU A 131 -4.40 6.48 4.52
N PRO A 132 -4.67 5.22 4.09
CA PRO A 132 -5.38 4.26 4.93
C PRO A 132 -4.52 3.83 6.12
N MET A 133 -5.17 3.73 7.28
CA MET A 133 -4.59 3.11 8.48
C MET A 133 -4.31 1.62 8.27
N VAL A 134 -3.37 1.07 9.03
CA VAL A 134 -2.89 -0.32 8.89
C VAL A 134 -4.01 -1.35 9.01
N GLU A 135 -5.05 -1.08 9.79
CA GLU A 135 -6.20 -1.96 10.01
C GLU A 135 -6.94 -2.31 8.72
N TYR A 136 -7.00 -1.40 7.73
CA TYR A 136 -7.58 -1.72 6.43
C TYR A 136 -6.84 -2.88 5.76
N GLY A 137 -5.51 -2.91 5.90
CA GLY A 137 -4.68 -4.01 5.42
C GLY A 137 -5.05 -5.32 6.09
N PHE A 138 -5.15 -5.34 7.43
CA PHE A 138 -5.52 -6.53 8.19
C PHE A 138 -6.94 -7.02 7.88
N GLN A 139 -7.91 -6.12 7.72
CA GLN A 139 -9.29 -6.48 7.37
C GLN A 139 -9.35 -7.16 6.00
N ILE A 140 -8.65 -6.60 5.01
CA ILE A 140 -8.60 -7.11 3.65
C ILE A 140 -7.85 -8.44 3.59
N GLU A 141 -6.72 -8.56 4.28
CA GLU A 141 -5.96 -9.81 4.39
C GLU A 141 -6.85 -10.92 4.97
N LYS A 142 -7.53 -10.65 6.08
CA LYS A 142 -8.45 -11.60 6.71
C LYS A 142 -9.59 -12.04 5.77
N ALA A 143 -10.06 -11.16 4.89
CA ALA A 143 -11.19 -11.42 4.01
C ALA A 143 -10.82 -12.11 2.67
N ILE A 144 -9.54 -12.10 2.27
CA ILE A 144 -9.12 -12.50 0.91
C ILE A 144 -7.96 -13.51 0.90
N ALA A 145 -7.21 -13.68 2.00
CA ALA A 145 -6.01 -14.51 2.03
C ALA A 145 -6.21 -15.98 1.64
N ASP A 146 -7.44 -16.50 1.68
CA ASP A 146 -7.81 -17.85 1.24
C ASP A 146 -7.95 -17.98 -0.29
N ARG A 147 -8.07 -16.86 -1.02
CA ARG A 147 -8.33 -16.80 -2.47
C ARG A 147 -7.19 -16.17 -3.26
N ALA A 148 -6.43 -15.27 -2.65
CA ALA A 148 -5.30 -14.56 -3.26
C ALA A 148 -4.35 -14.01 -2.19
N THR A 149 -3.21 -13.46 -2.62
CA THR A 149 -2.33 -12.64 -1.79
C THR A 149 -2.71 -11.16 -1.97
N PRO A 150 -3.52 -10.57 -1.06
CA PRO A 150 -3.90 -9.17 -1.17
C PRO A 150 -2.74 -8.24 -0.82
N ILE A 151 -2.59 -7.17 -1.60
CA ILE A 151 -1.64 -6.08 -1.38
C ILE A 151 -2.43 -4.78 -1.50
N VAL A 152 -2.64 -4.10 -0.37
CA VAL A 152 -3.29 -2.79 -0.37
C VAL A 152 -2.28 -1.72 -0.73
N ILE A 153 -2.66 -0.82 -1.63
CA ILE A 153 -1.85 0.32 -2.08
C ILE A 153 -2.61 1.61 -1.74
N GLY A 154 -2.06 2.40 -0.83
CA GLY A 154 -2.52 3.76 -0.58
C GLY A 154 -2.01 4.72 -1.66
N TYR A 155 -2.42 5.98 -1.59
CA TYR A 155 -1.92 7.07 -2.45
C TYR A 155 -2.12 6.81 -3.96
N ALA A 156 -3.08 5.98 -4.34
CA ALA A 156 -3.32 5.58 -5.73
C ALA A 156 -4.64 6.17 -6.24
N ASN A 157 -4.63 6.71 -7.46
CA ASN A 157 -5.77 7.31 -8.17
C ASN A 157 -6.41 8.56 -7.52
N GLY A 158 -5.94 9.00 -6.35
CA GLY A 158 -6.43 10.21 -5.71
C GLY A 158 -5.81 10.45 -4.34
N HIS A 159 -6.26 11.53 -3.69
CA HIS A 159 -5.75 11.96 -2.39
C HIS A 159 -6.89 12.50 -1.51
N LEU A 160 -7.50 11.61 -0.74
CA LEU A 160 -8.54 11.88 0.25
C LEU A 160 -7.97 12.20 1.64
N GLY A 161 -6.65 12.40 1.77
CA GLY A 161 -6.00 12.54 3.07
C GLY A 161 -6.09 11.26 3.92
N TYR A 162 -6.10 11.41 5.24
CA TYR A 162 -6.20 10.28 6.16
C TYR A 162 -7.51 9.51 6.01
N ILE A 163 -7.41 8.21 5.83
CA ILE A 163 -8.53 7.27 5.77
C ILE A 163 -8.46 6.43 7.05
N CYS A 164 -9.19 6.91 8.04
CA CYS A 164 -9.17 6.41 9.41
C CYS A 164 -10.18 5.27 9.60
N THR A 165 -9.99 4.43 10.60
CA THR A 165 -11.03 3.46 11.02
C THR A 165 -12.13 4.21 11.79
N ALA A 166 -13.35 3.68 11.77
CA ALA A 166 -14.47 4.23 12.52
C ALA A 166 -14.13 4.35 14.02
N ASP A 167 -13.51 3.30 14.57
CA ASP A 167 -13.06 3.28 15.97
C ASP A 167 -12.03 4.39 16.27
N SER A 168 -11.07 4.64 15.38
CA SER A 168 -10.04 5.68 15.59
C SER A 168 -10.63 7.10 15.69
N HIS A 169 -11.79 7.34 15.07
CA HIS A 169 -12.50 8.61 15.23
C HIS A 169 -13.05 8.82 16.65
N GLU A 170 -13.35 7.75 17.39
CA GLU A 170 -13.77 7.84 18.79
C GLU A 170 -12.60 8.18 19.72
N TYR A 171 -11.42 7.60 19.47
CA TYR A 171 -10.21 7.83 20.26
C TYR A 171 -9.55 9.18 19.96
N GLY A 172 -9.71 9.69 18.74
CA GLY A 172 -9.02 10.90 18.27
C GLY A 172 -7.53 10.67 18.00
N GLY A 173 -6.80 11.75 17.73
CA GLY A 173 -5.42 11.68 17.24
C GLY A 173 -5.17 12.74 16.18
N TYR A 174 -3.99 12.79 15.57
CA TYR A 174 -3.75 13.74 14.49
C TYR A 174 -4.55 13.32 13.24
N GLU A 175 -4.44 12.04 12.87
CA GLU A 175 -5.02 11.39 11.69
C GLU A 175 -6.55 11.49 11.66
N PRO A 176 -7.32 11.02 12.66
CA PRO A 176 -8.80 11.10 12.63
C PRO A 176 -9.34 12.52 12.74
N ASN A 177 -8.62 13.42 13.42
CA ASN A 177 -9.01 14.83 13.51
C ASN A 177 -8.82 15.54 12.16
N MET A 178 -7.72 15.23 11.45
CA MET A 178 -7.39 15.81 10.15
C MET A 178 -8.05 15.11 8.96
N SER A 179 -8.56 13.89 9.14
CA SER A 179 -9.31 13.16 8.12
C SER A 179 -10.49 14.00 7.59
N PRO A 180 -10.66 14.14 6.26
CA PRO A 180 -11.84 14.79 5.71
C PRO A 180 -13.06 13.86 5.65
N LEU A 181 -12.87 12.56 5.91
CA LEU A 181 -13.92 11.55 5.91
C LEU A 181 -14.61 11.46 7.28
N LEU A 182 -15.86 11.01 7.25
CA LEU A 182 -16.61 10.60 8.44
C LEU A 182 -16.40 9.09 8.70
N PRO A 183 -16.63 8.61 9.95
CA PRO A 183 -16.45 7.19 10.31
C PRO A 183 -17.18 6.20 9.40
N GLU A 184 -18.33 6.59 8.86
CA GLU A 184 -19.18 5.75 7.99
C GLU A 184 -18.52 5.46 6.64
N ALA A 185 -17.40 6.12 6.30
CA ALA A 185 -16.63 5.84 5.09
C ALA A 185 -15.94 4.46 5.13
N GLU A 186 -15.46 4.00 6.29
CA GLU A 186 -14.74 2.73 6.44
C GLU A 186 -15.53 1.53 5.87
N PRO A 187 -16.76 1.22 6.34
CA PRO A 187 -17.49 0.06 5.86
C PRO A 187 -17.81 0.14 4.36
N LEU A 188 -17.96 1.34 3.79
CA LEU A 188 -18.20 1.53 2.37
C LEU A 188 -16.95 1.21 1.54
N ILE A 189 -15.77 1.66 2.00
CA ILE A 189 -14.48 1.35 1.37
C ILE A 189 -14.24 -0.16 1.39
N VAL A 190 -14.38 -0.80 2.55
CA VAL A 190 -14.12 -2.24 2.71
C VAL A 190 -15.08 -3.06 1.84
N ALA A 191 -16.37 -2.72 1.83
CA ALA A 191 -17.36 -3.40 1.00
C ALA A 191 -17.04 -3.28 -0.50
N GLU A 192 -16.64 -2.10 -0.96
CA GLU A 192 -16.35 -1.86 -2.37
C GLU A 192 -15.05 -2.52 -2.82
N LEU A 193 -14.01 -2.54 -1.97
CA LEU A 193 -12.80 -3.30 -2.24
C LEU A 193 -13.08 -4.81 -2.33
N GLY A 194 -13.94 -5.34 -1.46
CA GLY A 194 -14.41 -6.72 -1.54
C GLY A 194 -15.13 -7.00 -2.86
N ARG A 195 -16.03 -6.10 -3.28
CA ARG A 195 -16.74 -6.22 -4.56
C ARG A 195 -15.79 -6.19 -5.77
N LEU A 196 -14.80 -5.30 -5.75
CA LEU A 196 -13.79 -5.23 -6.81
C LEU A 196 -12.91 -6.49 -6.83
N ALA A 197 -12.52 -6.99 -5.66
CA ALA A 197 -11.78 -8.24 -5.53
C ALA A 197 -12.57 -9.41 -6.14
N ASP A 198 -13.84 -9.57 -5.79
CA ASP A 198 -14.71 -10.63 -6.32
C ASP A 198 -14.80 -10.57 -7.85
N ARG A 199 -14.89 -9.38 -8.43
CA ARG A 199 -14.95 -9.21 -9.90
C ARG A 199 -13.70 -9.70 -10.62
N VAL A 200 -12.52 -9.50 -10.05
CA VAL A 200 -11.25 -9.91 -10.67
C VAL A 200 -10.82 -11.33 -10.27
N LEU A 201 -11.32 -11.84 -9.15
CA LEU A 201 -11.08 -13.22 -8.71
C LEU A 201 -12.03 -14.21 -9.37
N ALA A 202 -13.29 -13.82 -9.65
CA ALA A 202 -14.24 -14.66 -10.36
C ALA A 202 -13.70 -15.09 -11.72
N ASP A 203 -13.69 -16.40 -11.96
CA ASP A 203 -13.36 -16.97 -13.27
C ASP A 203 -14.62 -17.00 -14.13
N VAL A 204 -14.71 -16.05 -15.05
CA VAL A 204 -15.84 -15.91 -16.00
C VAL A 204 -15.93 -17.10 -16.98
N PHE A 205 -15.07 -18.13 -16.90
CA PHE A 205 -14.96 -19.18 -17.93
C PHE A 205 -14.86 -20.64 -17.44
N GLU A 206 -15.36 -21.00 -16.26
CA GLU A 206 -15.58 -22.43 -15.92
C GLU A 206 -16.95 -22.99 -16.38
N SER A 207 -17.72 -22.27 -17.21
CA SER A 207 -19.06 -22.72 -17.66
C SER A 207 -19.16 -23.23 -19.11
N PHE A 208 -18.06 -23.42 -19.84
CA PHE A 208 -18.10 -24.10 -21.14
C PHE A 208 -16.99 -25.13 -21.29
N LYS A 209 -17.15 -26.29 -20.63
CA LYS A 209 -16.65 -27.55 -21.19
C LYS A 209 -17.79 -28.16 -22.02
N PRO A 210 -17.71 -28.21 -23.37
CA PRO A 210 -18.52 -29.16 -24.11
C PRO A 210 -17.97 -30.54 -23.74
N THR A 211 -18.78 -31.32 -23.04
CA THR A 211 -18.60 -32.76 -22.90
C THR A 211 -18.44 -33.34 -24.31
N LYS A 212 -17.29 -33.95 -24.59
CA LYS A 212 -17.20 -34.97 -25.65
C LYS A 212 -17.71 -36.28 -25.11
#